data_AF-A0A7C4YIH4-F1
#
_entry.id   AF-A0A7C4YIH4-F1
#
_cell.length_a   1.000
_cell.length_b   1.000
_cell.length_c   1.000
_cell.angle_alpha   90.00
_cell.angle_beta   90.00
_cell.angle_gamma   90.00
#
_symmetry.space_group_name_H-M   'P 1'
#
loop_
_entity.id
_entity.type
_entity.pdbx_description
1 polymer ?
#
loop_
_entity_poly.entity_id
_entity_poly.type
_entity_poly.pdbx_seq_one_letter_code
_entity_poly.pdbx_strand_id
1 'polypeptide(L)'
;MTSLKRSFRPQLELLENRSTPAVAAFQWGSSLIIRGDAGDDVINIIDQGNGTVTANITGTSGSDSVIGSNILTVTVYANGGDDTVNYNLATSLVQRRNLYLYLGYGDDIANLNVGGVTSGNLYAVVSGYAGNDRVMADFGAIDNSFVNLFSYLGYHDDNATVRFNNAIDRSVVNLHLDAGPNDDKVNVDLGQVFDSQINLKSYLQGGNDTMNAALNGHILGVSNVALNTWDSFGNDLTTYQATGVHIDDFATLSMRTYSYTGLDQADVSWQGRLDGRLNVNLAGGWMSDTLSANLNVNENSDGDLFASVIGWWQPDVLTLNIYEEDFSLNSLVAYVDGGWFTTDTINATGNVSTFNT
;
A
#
# COMPACT_ATOMS: atom_id res chain seq x y z
N MET A 1 62.05 -62.09 -9.63
CA MET A 1 60.80 -61.55 -9.06
C MET A 1 60.59 -60.16 -9.63
N THR A 2 59.69 -60.01 -10.60
CA THR A 2 59.40 -58.73 -11.25
C THR A 2 58.39 -57.95 -10.41
N SER A 3 58.84 -56.86 -9.80
CA SER A 3 58.01 -55.94 -9.02
C SER A 3 57.03 -55.22 -9.94
N LEU A 4 55.74 -55.50 -9.81
CA LEU A 4 54.69 -54.82 -10.56
C LEU A 4 54.56 -53.38 -10.03
N LYS A 5 54.92 -52.42 -10.88
CA LYS A 5 54.79 -50.98 -10.61
C LYS A 5 53.31 -50.62 -10.57
N ARG A 6 52.73 -50.52 -9.37
CA ARG A 6 51.34 -50.09 -9.18
C ARG A 6 51.23 -48.60 -9.53
N SER A 7 50.51 -48.27 -10.60
CA SER A 7 50.20 -46.87 -10.93
C SER A 7 48.99 -46.42 -10.11
N PHE A 8 49.14 -45.37 -9.31
CA PHE A 8 48.01 -44.66 -8.72
C PHE A 8 47.22 -43.99 -9.87
N ARG A 9 45.95 -44.38 -10.01
CA ARG A 9 45.01 -43.75 -10.94
C ARG A 9 43.90 -43.14 -10.09
N PRO A 10 43.94 -41.83 -9.77
CA PRO A 10 42.80 -41.20 -9.12
C PRO A 10 41.60 -41.37 -10.03
N GLN A 11 40.58 -42.07 -9.55
CA GLN A 11 39.28 -42.12 -10.23
C GLN A 11 38.53 -40.87 -9.79
N LEU A 12 38.03 -40.10 -10.75
CA LEU A 12 37.06 -39.04 -10.48
C LEU A 12 35.80 -39.77 -10.02
N GLU A 13 35.59 -39.85 -8.71
CA GLU A 13 34.28 -40.16 -8.18
C GLU A 13 33.38 -39.01 -8.65
N LEU A 14 32.43 -39.32 -9.54
CA LEU A 14 31.33 -38.41 -9.81
C LEU A 14 30.70 -38.18 -8.45
N LEU A 15 30.81 -36.96 -7.91
CA LEU A 15 30.01 -36.56 -6.77
C LEU A 15 28.57 -36.93 -7.13
N GLU A 16 28.02 -37.90 -6.41
CA GLU A 16 26.61 -38.25 -6.47
C GLU A 16 25.80 -36.97 -6.57
N ASN A 17 24.82 -36.91 -7.50
CA ASN A 17 24.00 -35.74 -7.78
C ASN A 17 23.66 -35.09 -6.44
N ARG A 18 24.39 -34.04 -6.08
CA ARG A 18 24.09 -33.26 -4.90
C ARG A 18 22.78 -32.64 -5.30
N SER A 19 21.67 -33.18 -4.78
CA SER A 19 20.38 -32.53 -4.90
C SER A 19 20.62 -31.13 -4.40
N THR A 20 20.61 -30.19 -5.34
CA THR A 20 20.55 -28.77 -5.04
C THR A 20 19.44 -28.60 -4.01
N PRO A 21 19.67 -27.78 -2.97
CA PRO A 21 18.77 -27.73 -1.83
C PRO A 21 17.35 -27.55 -2.35
N ALA A 22 16.53 -28.56 -2.07
CA ALA A 22 15.11 -28.51 -2.37
C ALA A 22 14.47 -27.38 -1.57
N VAL A 23 13.28 -26.96 -1.98
CA VAL A 23 12.41 -26.12 -1.15
C VAL A 23 12.38 -26.64 0.30
N ALA A 24 12.35 -25.72 1.27
CA ALA A 24 12.43 -26.07 2.68
C ALA A 24 11.55 -25.19 3.55
N ALA A 25 10.95 -25.78 4.58
CA ALA A 25 10.18 -25.06 5.60
C ALA A 25 10.48 -25.61 6.99
N PHE A 26 10.91 -24.75 7.92
CA PHE A 26 11.28 -25.20 9.26
C PHE A 26 11.04 -24.12 10.33
N GLN A 27 10.84 -24.56 11.56
CA GLN A 27 10.74 -23.68 12.73
C GLN A 27 12.10 -23.56 13.44
N TRP A 28 12.47 -22.34 13.83
CA TRP A 28 13.58 -22.07 14.74
C TRP A 28 13.13 -21.12 15.86
N GLY A 29 12.92 -21.67 17.06
CA GLY A 29 12.37 -20.90 18.18
C GLY A 29 10.97 -20.37 17.84
N SER A 30 10.74 -19.06 17.95
CA SER A 30 9.47 -18.41 17.58
C SER A 30 9.42 -17.93 16.12
N SER A 31 10.34 -18.40 15.28
CA SER A 31 10.39 -18.04 13.87
C SER A 31 10.05 -19.24 12.99
N LEU A 32 9.22 -19.02 11.98
CA LEU A 32 8.99 -19.94 10.88
C LEU A 32 9.72 -19.42 9.65
N ILE A 33 10.59 -20.24 9.07
CA ILE A 33 11.40 -19.88 7.90
C ILE A 33 11.00 -20.80 6.75
N ILE A 34 10.66 -20.21 5.61
CA ILE A 34 10.29 -20.89 4.38
C ILE A 34 11.25 -20.39 3.29
N ARG A 35 11.85 -21.31 2.54
CA ARG A 35 12.82 -21.01 1.49
C ARG A 35 12.44 -21.77 0.22
N GLY A 36 12.17 -21.01 -0.82
CA GLY A 36 12.01 -21.45 -2.19
C GLY A 36 13.32 -21.82 -2.88
N ASP A 37 13.23 -22.20 -4.15
CA ASP A 37 14.37 -22.53 -4.99
C ASP A 37 14.66 -21.42 -6.03
N ALA A 38 14.89 -21.77 -7.30
CA ALA A 38 15.14 -20.80 -8.38
C ALA A 38 14.16 -20.96 -9.55
N GLY A 39 13.15 -21.82 -9.39
CA GLY A 39 11.99 -21.88 -10.24
C GLY A 39 10.73 -21.73 -9.42
N ASP A 40 9.59 -21.69 -10.11
CA ASP A 40 8.30 -21.31 -9.55
C ASP A 40 7.89 -22.14 -8.33
N ASP A 41 7.65 -21.44 -7.22
CA ASP A 41 7.22 -21.98 -5.94
C ASP A 41 5.79 -21.56 -5.58
N VAL A 42 5.04 -22.48 -5.00
CA VAL A 42 3.73 -22.20 -4.39
C VAL A 42 3.83 -22.38 -2.88
N ILE A 43 3.69 -21.27 -2.16
CA ILE A 43 3.84 -21.18 -0.71
C ILE A 43 2.49 -20.87 -0.09
N ASN A 44 2.00 -21.76 0.78
CA ASN A 44 0.73 -21.61 1.48
C ASN A 44 0.93 -21.58 2.99
N ILE A 45 0.56 -20.49 3.63
CA ILE A 45 0.71 -20.24 5.07
C ILE A 45 -0.66 -20.03 5.69
N ILE A 46 -0.98 -20.82 6.71
CA ILE A 46 -2.21 -20.69 7.50
C ILE A 46 -1.82 -20.32 8.93
N ASP A 47 -2.10 -19.09 9.33
CA ASP A 47 -1.93 -18.60 10.70
C ASP A 47 -3.26 -18.69 11.46
N GLN A 48 -3.24 -19.31 12.64
CA GLN A 48 -4.40 -19.43 13.54
C GLN A 48 -4.51 -18.23 14.50
N GLY A 49 -3.73 -17.17 14.31
CA GLY A 49 -3.81 -15.92 15.07
C GLY A 49 -3.35 -16.01 16.54
N ASN A 50 -3.04 -17.21 17.02
CA ASN A 50 -2.65 -17.53 18.40
C ASN A 50 -1.21 -18.08 18.52
N GLY A 51 -0.44 -18.01 17.44
CA GLY A 51 0.95 -18.49 17.37
C GLY A 51 1.12 -19.88 16.78
N THR A 52 0.03 -20.60 16.49
CA THR A 52 0.08 -21.78 15.64
C THR A 52 0.05 -21.38 14.18
N VAL A 53 1.06 -21.80 13.41
CA VAL A 53 1.17 -21.51 11.97
C VAL A 53 1.51 -22.79 11.24
N THR A 54 0.78 -23.10 10.18
CA THR A 54 1.10 -24.17 9.24
C THR A 54 1.62 -23.56 7.95
N ALA A 55 2.73 -24.07 7.42
CA ALA A 55 3.23 -23.68 6.11
C ALA A 55 3.51 -24.91 5.24
N ASN A 56 3.20 -24.79 3.96
CA ASN A 56 3.55 -25.76 2.93
C ASN A 56 4.20 -25.00 1.77
N ILE A 57 5.27 -25.57 1.22
CA ILE A 57 5.90 -25.09 -0.01
C ILE A 57 5.98 -26.22 -1.01
N THR A 58 5.72 -25.92 -2.28
CA THR A 58 5.88 -26.85 -3.41
C THR A 58 6.57 -26.12 -4.53
N GLY A 59 7.73 -26.64 -4.94
CA GLY A 59 8.55 -26.11 -6.02
C GLY A 59 8.95 -27.20 -7.01
N THR A 60 9.72 -26.81 -8.01
CA THR A 60 10.21 -27.76 -9.03
C THR A 60 11.16 -28.81 -8.44
N SER A 61 11.88 -28.47 -7.37
CA SER A 61 12.82 -29.37 -6.68
C SER A 61 12.18 -30.28 -5.64
N GLY A 62 10.90 -30.08 -5.27
CA GLY A 62 10.21 -30.89 -4.28
C GLY A 62 9.11 -30.16 -3.50
N SER A 63 8.77 -30.68 -2.32
CA SER A 63 7.79 -30.07 -1.42
C SER A 63 8.20 -30.25 0.04
N ASP A 64 7.88 -29.29 0.89
CA ASP A 64 8.09 -29.39 2.34
C ASP A 64 6.92 -28.79 3.13
N SER A 65 6.77 -29.20 4.38
CA SER A 65 5.70 -28.71 5.26
C SER A 65 6.13 -28.65 6.72
N VAL A 66 5.64 -27.65 7.43
CA VAL A 66 5.95 -27.43 8.84
C VAL A 66 4.72 -26.91 9.57
N ILE A 67 4.52 -27.40 10.79
CA ILE A 67 3.56 -26.84 11.74
C ILE A 67 4.36 -26.28 12.90
N GLY A 68 4.31 -24.95 13.03
CA GLY A 68 4.96 -24.22 14.10
C GLY A 68 4.01 -23.88 15.24
N SER A 69 4.55 -23.81 16.46
CA SER A 69 3.85 -23.30 17.65
C SER A 69 4.62 -22.13 18.28
N ASN A 70 3.91 -21.22 18.95
CA ASN A 70 4.47 -19.98 19.49
C ASN A 70 5.25 -19.15 18.46
N ILE A 71 4.82 -19.19 17.20
CA ILE A 71 5.43 -18.44 16.12
C ILE A 71 5.00 -16.97 16.26
N LEU A 72 5.98 -16.09 16.28
CA LEU A 72 5.81 -14.64 16.25
C LEU A 72 6.32 -14.03 14.94
N THR A 73 7.25 -14.71 14.27
CA THR A 73 7.83 -14.25 13.00
C THR A 73 7.65 -15.33 11.93
N VAL A 74 7.17 -14.94 10.76
CA VAL A 74 7.18 -15.77 9.55
C VAL A 74 8.04 -15.07 8.51
N THR A 75 9.00 -15.78 7.94
CA THR A 75 9.89 -15.27 6.89
C THR A 75 9.87 -16.20 5.70
N VAL A 76 9.61 -15.64 4.52
CA VAL A 76 9.62 -16.32 3.23
C VAL A 76 10.73 -15.74 2.36
N TYR A 77 11.55 -16.61 1.78
CA TYR A 77 12.52 -16.29 0.73
C TYR A 77 12.17 -17.13 -0.49
N ALA A 78 11.46 -16.58 -1.47
CA ALA A 78 11.08 -17.34 -2.67
C ALA A 78 12.26 -17.42 -3.67
N ASN A 79 13.06 -16.35 -3.73
CA ASN A 79 14.34 -16.18 -4.43
C ASN A 79 14.20 -15.94 -5.94
N GLY A 80 13.70 -16.89 -6.71
CA GLY A 80 13.45 -16.63 -8.12
C GLY A 80 12.60 -17.68 -8.80
N GLY A 81 12.07 -17.34 -9.97
CA GLY A 81 10.91 -18.02 -10.55
C GLY A 81 9.68 -17.13 -10.39
N ASP A 82 8.56 -17.50 -11.00
CA ASP A 82 7.30 -16.76 -10.85
C ASP A 82 6.53 -17.35 -9.64
N ASP A 83 6.82 -16.83 -8.46
CA ASP A 83 6.40 -17.42 -7.18
C ASP A 83 5.00 -16.97 -6.75
N THR A 84 4.28 -17.83 -6.03
CA THR A 84 3.00 -17.47 -5.41
C THR A 84 3.02 -17.72 -3.91
N VAL A 85 2.86 -16.66 -3.12
CA VAL A 85 2.80 -16.70 -1.66
C VAL A 85 1.40 -16.35 -1.17
N ASN A 86 0.71 -17.33 -0.59
CA ASN A 86 -0.61 -17.17 0.02
C ASN A 86 -0.48 -17.21 1.55
N TYR A 87 -0.73 -16.07 2.20
CA TYR A 87 -0.87 -15.98 3.65
C TYR A 87 -2.35 -15.84 4.02
N ASN A 88 -2.86 -16.76 4.82
CA ASN A 88 -4.23 -16.76 5.31
C ASN A 88 -4.26 -16.78 6.84
N LEU A 89 -4.74 -15.69 7.43
CA LEU A 89 -5.03 -15.62 8.86
C LEU A 89 -6.47 -16.12 9.09
N ALA A 90 -6.58 -17.38 9.52
CA ALA A 90 -7.85 -18.09 9.61
C ALA A 90 -8.79 -17.55 10.70
N THR A 91 -8.22 -16.93 11.74
CA THR A 91 -8.95 -16.30 12.85
C THR A 91 -8.26 -15.01 13.26
N SER A 92 -8.95 -14.08 13.94
CA SER A 92 -8.35 -12.81 14.36
C SER A 92 -6.99 -13.00 15.04
N LEU A 93 -6.02 -12.19 14.63
CA LEU A 93 -4.70 -12.15 15.26
C LEU A 93 -4.83 -11.45 16.62
N VAL A 94 -4.53 -12.18 17.70
CA VAL A 94 -4.62 -11.70 19.09
C VAL A 94 -3.26 -11.52 19.76
N GLN A 95 -2.18 -11.70 19.00
CA GLN A 95 -0.81 -11.53 19.46
C GLN A 95 0.00 -10.74 18.42
N ARG A 96 1.27 -10.50 18.70
CA ARG A 96 2.17 -9.90 17.72
C ARG A 96 2.54 -10.91 16.62
N ARG A 97 2.47 -10.47 15.35
CA ARG A 97 2.98 -11.15 14.17
C ARG A 97 3.90 -10.23 13.37
N ASN A 98 5.09 -10.72 13.07
CA ASN A 98 5.96 -10.16 12.03
C ASN A 98 5.91 -11.09 10.81
N LEU A 99 5.64 -10.54 9.64
CA LEU A 99 5.57 -11.25 8.37
C LEU A 99 6.54 -10.59 7.40
N TYR A 100 7.52 -11.35 6.90
CA TYR A 100 8.50 -10.87 5.93
C TYR A 100 8.44 -11.75 4.69
N LEU A 101 8.00 -11.20 3.57
CA LEU A 101 7.90 -11.89 2.29
C LEU A 101 8.91 -11.26 1.32
N TYR A 102 9.98 -11.99 1.02
CA TYR A 102 10.96 -11.63 0.00
C TYR A 102 10.68 -12.51 -1.21
N LEU A 103 10.11 -11.93 -2.27
CA LEU A 103 9.63 -12.66 -3.44
C LEU A 103 10.83 -12.98 -4.35
N GLY A 104 11.53 -11.98 -4.90
CA GLY A 104 12.86 -12.17 -5.46
C GLY A 104 12.96 -11.78 -6.91
N TYR A 105 13.15 -12.74 -7.82
CA TYR A 105 13.25 -12.48 -9.25
C TYR A 105 12.16 -13.24 -9.99
N GLY A 106 11.36 -12.56 -10.79
CA GLY A 106 10.27 -13.17 -11.55
C GLY A 106 8.99 -12.37 -11.33
N ASP A 107 7.92 -12.76 -12.02
CA ASP A 107 6.63 -12.08 -11.88
C ASP A 107 5.87 -12.71 -10.69
N ASP A 108 6.10 -12.22 -9.47
CA ASP A 108 5.62 -12.87 -8.24
C ASP A 108 4.23 -12.41 -7.80
N ILE A 109 3.55 -13.24 -7.00
CA ILE A 109 2.24 -12.93 -6.41
C ILE A 109 2.27 -13.13 -4.90
N ALA A 110 1.97 -12.09 -4.13
CA ALA A 110 1.74 -12.15 -2.70
C ALA A 110 0.28 -11.85 -2.34
N ASN A 111 -0.45 -12.85 -1.84
CA ASN A 111 -1.83 -12.72 -1.36
C ASN A 111 -1.87 -12.81 0.17
N LEU A 112 -2.21 -11.71 0.83
CA LEU A 112 -2.34 -11.59 2.28
C LEU A 112 -3.82 -11.45 2.64
N ASN A 113 -4.47 -12.57 3.00
CA ASN A 113 -5.81 -12.57 3.55
C ASN A 113 -5.75 -12.52 5.08
N VAL A 114 -5.94 -11.33 5.64
CA VAL A 114 -5.84 -11.06 7.08
C VAL A 114 -7.25 -10.99 7.66
N GLY A 115 -7.82 -12.13 8.08
CA GLY A 115 -9.23 -12.24 8.52
C GLY A 115 -9.66 -11.27 9.64
N GLY A 116 -8.71 -10.71 10.39
CA GLY A 116 -8.90 -9.60 11.33
C GLY A 116 -7.73 -9.46 12.31
N VAL A 117 -7.62 -8.33 12.99
CA VAL A 117 -6.62 -8.11 14.06
C VAL A 117 -7.34 -7.52 15.27
N THR A 118 -7.24 -8.17 16.42
CA THR A 118 -8.00 -7.77 17.62
C THR A 118 -7.10 -7.79 18.83
N SER A 119 -6.78 -6.61 19.39
CA SER A 119 -5.77 -6.46 20.46
C SER A 119 -4.42 -7.09 20.12
N GLY A 120 -4.11 -7.19 18.81
CA GLY A 120 -2.90 -7.76 18.26
C GLY A 120 -2.08 -6.73 17.49
N ASN A 121 -0.86 -7.10 17.12
CA ASN A 121 -0.01 -6.24 16.30
C ASN A 121 0.45 -7.01 15.07
N LEU A 122 0.23 -6.44 13.88
CA LEU A 122 0.75 -6.99 12.63
C LEU A 122 1.80 -6.04 12.06
N TYR A 123 2.96 -6.59 11.74
CA TYR A 123 4.01 -5.93 10.97
C TYR A 123 4.30 -6.79 9.75
N ALA A 124 3.85 -6.37 8.57
CA ALA A 124 4.04 -7.06 7.32
C ALA A 124 4.96 -6.26 6.40
N VAL A 125 5.94 -6.95 5.81
CA VAL A 125 6.81 -6.42 4.76
C VAL A 125 6.73 -7.36 3.58
N VAL A 126 6.45 -6.82 2.40
CA VAL A 126 6.52 -7.52 1.12
C VAL A 126 7.53 -6.79 0.25
N SER A 127 8.47 -7.54 -0.32
CA SER A 127 9.50 -7.03 -1.22
C SER A 127 9.46 -7.86 -2.50
N GLY A 128 9.04 -7.25 -3.61
CA GLY A 128 8.99 -7.90 -4.92
C GLY A 128 10.39 -8.06 -5.53
N TYR A 129 11.15 -6.95 -5.50
CA TYR A 129 12.53 -6.83 -5.99
C TYR A 129 12.61 -6.68 -7.51
N ALA A 130 12.46 -7.73 -8.33
CA ALA A 130 12.50 -7.57 -9.78
C ALA A 130 11.53 -8.49 -10.51
N GLY A 131 10.74 -7.92 -11.40
CA GLY A 131 9.71 -8.58 -12.20
C GLY A 131 8.39 -7.84 -12.02
N ASN A 132 7.34 -8.21 -12.74
CA ASN A 132 6.05 -7.55 -12.62
C ASN A 132 5.26 -8.17 -11.47
N ASP A 133 5.50 -7.67 -10.26
CA ASP A 133 5.01 -8.23 -9.02
C ASP A 133 3.61 -7.77 -8.68
N ARG A 134 2.85 -8.65 -8.03
CA ARG A 134 1.49 -8.35 -7.55
C ARG A 134 1.35 -8.63 -6.06
N VAL A 135 1.07 -7.57 -5.31
CA VAL A 135 0.77 -7.64 -3.87
C VAL A 135 -0.70 -7.32 -3.62
N MET A 136 -1.43 -8.27 -3.04
CA MET A 136 -2.81 -8.07 -2.60
C MET A 136 -2.93 -8.31 -1.11
N ALA A 137 -3.42 -7.33 -0.35
CA ALA A 137 -3.66 -7.44 1.08
C ALA A 137 -5.12 -7.09 1.41
N ASP A 138 -5.90 -8.10 1.77
CA ASP A 138 -7.30 -7.94 2.17
C ASP A 138 -7.41 -8.11 3.69
N PHE A 139 -7.84 -7.06 4.37
CA PHE A 139 -8.01 -6.99 5.81
C PHE A 139 -9.49 -7.13 6.20
N GLY A 140 -9.73 -7.97 7.20
CA GLY A 140 -10.95 -8.00 7.99
C GLY A 140 -11.03 -6.82 8.97
N ALA A 141 -11.79 -7.00 10.05
CA ALA A 141 -11.91 -5.96 11.08
C ALA A 141 -10.59 -5.76 11.84
N ILE A 142 -10.26 -4.50 12.15
CA ILE A 142 -9.07 -4.12 12.92
C ILE A 142 -9.56 -3.40 14.17
N ASP A 143 -9.42 -4.01 15.34
CA ASP A 143 -9.94 -3.49 16.61
C ASP A 143 -8.83 -3.42 17.67
N ASN A 144 -8.64 -2.25 18.28
CA ASN A 144 -7.67 -2.01 19.34
C ASN A 144 -6.26 -2.53 19.00
N SER A 145 -5.81 -2.30 17.76
CA SER A 145 -4.64 -2.98 17.18
C SER A 145 -3.67 -2.02 16.50
N PHE A 146 -2.45 -2.49 16.26
CA PHE A 146 -1.43 -1.79 15.47
C PHE A 146 -1.08 -2.60 14.22
N VAL A 147 -1.34 -2.04 13.03
CA VAL A 147 -1.06 -2.69 11.74
C VAL A 147 -0.08 -1.85 10.94
N ASN A 148 0.97 -2.48 10.45
CA ASN A 148 1.86 -1.87 9.46
C ASN A 148 2.00 -2.81 8.29
N LEU A 149 1.85 -2.24 7.10
CA LEU A 149 2.15 -2.89 5.85
C LEU A 149 3.16 -2.02 5.10
N PHE A 150 4.30 -2.63 4.79
CA PHE A 150 5.30 -2.08 3.90
C PHE A 150 5.30 -2.94 2.64
N SER A 151 5.07 -2.33 1.50
CA SER A 151 5.20 -2.96 0.19
C SER A 151 6.28 -2.22 -0.58
N TYR A 152 7.34 -2.92 -0.96
CA TYR A 152 8.40 -2.43 -1.83
C TYR A 152 8.32 -3.27 -3.11
N LEU A 153 7.65 -2.77 -4.15
CA LEU A 153 7.36 -3.62 -5.32
C LEU A 153 8.64 -3.87 -6.11
N GLY A 154 9.40 -2.83 -6.43
CA GLY A 154 10.82 -2.98 -6.79
C GLY A 154 11.11 -2.43 -8.17
N TYR A 155 11.44 -3.30 -9.12
CA TYR A 155 11.69 -2.94 -10.51
C TYR A 155 10.68 -3.66 -11.41
N HIS A 156 10.37 -3.03 -12.55
CA HIS A 156 9.31 -3.35 -13.51
C HIS A 156 7.94 -2.79 -13.12
N ASP A 157 6.89 -3.20 -13.84
CA ASP A 157 5.55 -2.61 -13.77
C ASP A 157 4.70 -3.44 -12.80
N ASP A 158 4.52 -2.92 -11.58
CA ASP A 158 4.01 -3.67 -10.45
C ASP A 158 2.56 -3.29 -10.07
N ASN A 159 1.94 -4.09 -9.20
CA ASN A 159 0.61 -3.81 -8.67
C ASN A 159 0.48 -4.07 -7.17
N ALA A 160 0.14 -3.03 -6.41
CA ALA A 160 -0.29 -3.15 -5.02
C ALA A 160 -1.79 -2.88 -4.88
N THR A 161 -2.50 -3.77 -4.20
CA THR A 161 -3.89 -3.55 -3.78
C THR A 161 -4.07 -3.84 -2.30
N VAL A 162 -4.57 -2.87 -1.54
CA VAL A 162 -4.84 -3.00 -0.10
C VAL A 162 -6.30 -2.68 0.17
N ARG A 163 -7.04 -3.58 0.82
CA ARG A 163 -8.46 -3.35 1.16
C ARG A 163 -8.75 -3.57 2.62
N PHE A 164 -9.54 -2.68 3.20
CA PHE A 164 -10.11 -2.82 4.54
C PHE A 164 -11.62 -2.97 4.40
N ASN A 165 -12.09 -4.20 4.27
CA ASN A 165 -13.50 -4.50 3.96
C ASN A 165 -14.44 -4.33 5.17
N ASN A 166 -13.88 -4.08 6.36
CA ASN A 166 -14.62 -3.93 7.62
C ASN A 166 -14.13 -2.69 8.37
N ALA A 167 -14.75 -2.42 9.51
CA ALA A 167 -14.39 -1.27 10.34
C ALA A 167 -12.96 -1.38 10.91
N ILE A 168 -12.31 -0.22 10.99
CA ILE A 168 -11.07 0.02 11.73
C ILE A 168 -11.48 0.81 12.98
N ASP A 169 -11.38 0.17 14.15
CA ASP A 169 -11.84 0.68 15.46
C ASP A 169 -10.66 0.78 16.44
N ARG A 170 -10.48 1.94 17.09
CA ARG A 170 -9.46 2.19 18.13
C ARG A 170 -8.05 1.71 17.75
N SER A 171 -7.70 1.84 16.49
CA SER A 171 -6.51 1.20 15.91
C SER A 171 -5.59 2.22 15.23
N VAL A 172 -4.35 1.81 15.01
CA VAL A 172 -3.40 2.57 14.19
C VAL A 172 -2.97 1.70 13.01
N VAL A 173 -3.16 2.23 11.81
CA VAL A 173 -2.81 1.57 10.54
C VAL A 173 -1.81 2.44 9.79
N ASN A 174 -0.62 1.92 9.54
CA ASN A 174 0.38 2.55 8.70
C ASN A 174 0.55 1.74 7.41
N LEU A 175 0.37 2.40 6.28
CA LEU A 175 0.59 1.82 4.95
C LEU A 175 1.72 2.59 4.30
N HIS A 176 2.79 1.88 3.95
CA HIS A 176 3.90 2.40 3.17
C HIS A 176 3.96 1.59 1.88
N LEU A 177 3.52 2.18 0.79
CA LEU A 177 3.47 1.54 -0.51
C LEU A 177 4.49 2.26 -1.40
N ASP A 178 5.57 1.56 -1.68
CA ASP A 178 6.66 2.02 -2.53
C ASP A 178 6.59 1.25 -3.84
N ALA A 179 6.27 1.98 -4.91
CA ALA A 179 5.96 1.43 -6.22
C ALA A 179 7.26 0.98 -6.90
N GLY A 180 8.15 1.92 -7.25
CA GLY A 180 9.37 1.57 -7.93
C GLY A 180 9.63 2.58 -9.04
N PRO A 181 10.60 2.33 -9.92
CA PRO A 181 10.98 3.29 -10.95
C PRO A 181 10.28 3.08 -12.31
N ASN A 182 9.24 2.26 -12.44
CA ASN A 182 8.54 2.02 -13.72
C ASN A 182 7.01 2.18 -13.55
N ASP A 183 6.23 1.75 -14.54
CA ASP A 183 4.80 2.11 -14.60
C ASP A 183 3.99 1.21 -13.65
N ASP A 184 3.74 1.69 -12.43
CA ASP A 184 3.14 0.91 -11.37
C ASP A 184 1.67 1.27 -11.08
N LYS A 185 0.98 0.37 -10.38
CA LYS A 185 -0.40 0.61 -9.95
C LYS A 185 -0.62 0.33 -8.47
N VAL A 186 -1.09 1.35 -7.75
CA VAL A 186 -1.44 1.28 -6.33
C VAL A 186 -2.94 1.51 -6.14
N ASN A 187 -3.64 0.61 -5.45
CA ASN A 187 -5.06 0.75 -5.10
C ASN A 187 -5.26 0.54 -3.61
N VAL A 188 -5.96 1.47 -2.94
CA VAL A 188 -6.27 1.38 -1.51
C VAL A 188 -7.76 1.63 -1.27
N ASP A 189 -8.46 0.64 -0.73
CA ASP A 189 -9.88 0.77 -0.34
C ASP A 189 -9.99 0.78 1.19
N LEU A 190 -10.50 1.89 1.74
CA LEU A 190 -10.76 2.05 3.16
C LEU A 190 -12.26 1.92 3.46
N GLY A 191 -12.59 1.09 4.44
CA GLY A 191 -13.93 1.02 5.02
C GLY A 191 -14.18 2.14 6.05
N GLN A 192 -15.08 1.86 7.00
CA GLN A 192 -15.37 2.78 8.11
C GLN A 192 -14.19 2.89 9.08
N VAL A 193 -13.94 4.10 9.59
CA VAL A 193 -12.88 4.41 10.54
C VAL A 193 -13.49 5.03 11.80
N PHE A 194 -13.24 4.44 12.97
CA PHE A 194 -13.77 4.88 14.26
C PHE A 194 -12.65 4.94 15.30
N ASP A 195 -12.50 6.08 15.98
CA ASP A 195 -11.46 6.35 16.98
C ASP A 195 -10.05 5.88 16.57
N SER A 196 -9.71 5.97 15.29
CA SER A 196 -8.51 5.34 14.71
C SER A 196 -7.61 6.31 13.96
N GLN A 197 -6.34 5.93 13.80
CA GLN A 197 -5.37 6.67 13.00
C GLN A 197 -4.97 5.84 11.78
N ILE A 198 -5.11 6.43 10.59
CA ILE A 198 -4.67 5.82 9.34
C ILE A 198 -3.67 6.76 8.68
N ASN A 199 -2.51 6.23 8.35
CA ASN A 199 -1.46 6.94 7.63
C ASN A 199 -1.06 6.12 6.41
N LEU A 200 -1.59 6.52 5.26
CA LEU A 200 -1.17 6.02 3.97
C LEU A 200 -0.10 6.95 3.39
N LYS A 201 1.00 6.33 3.00
CA LYS A 201 2.07 6.93 2.22
C LYS A 201 2.30 6.10 0.97
N SER A 202 2.03 6.68 -0.18
CA SER A 202 2.35 6.11 -1.48
C SER A 202 3.54 6.87 -2.07
N TYR A 203 4.58 6.15 -2.47
CA TYR A 203 5.73 6.68 -3.20
C TYR A 203 5.70 6.05 -4.58
N LEU A 204 5.32 6.83 -5.59
CA LEU A 204 5.27 6.35 -6.97
C LEU A 204 6.67 6.33 -7.60
N GLN A 205 7.59 7.14 -7.06
CA GLN A 205 8.94 7.31 -7.60
C GLN A 205 8.92 7.59 -9.12
N GLY A 206 9.25 6.65 -10.00
CA GLY A 206 9.41 6.93 -11.43
C GLY A 206 8.50 6.07 -12.28
N GLY A 207 8.16 6.52 -13.48
CA GLY A 207 7.24 5.78 -14.36
C GLY A 207 6.02 6.63 -14.70
N ASN A 208 5.03 6.06 -15.38
CA ASN A 208 3.71 6.65 -15.47
C ASN A 208 2.79 5.85 -14.54
N ASP A 209 2.74 6.28 -13.28
CA ASP A 209 2.12 5.52 -12.22
C ASP A 209 0.63 5.82 -12.09
N THR A 210 -0.10 4.91 -11.47
CA THR A 210 -1.49 5.14 -11.08
C THR A 210 -1.71 4.84 -9.61
N MET A 211 -2.18 5.83 -8.85
CA MET A 211 -2.65 5.69 -7.48
C MET A 211 -4.15 5.93 -7.40
N ASN A 212 -4.89 4.95 -6.87
CA ASN A 212 -6.30 5.11 -6.52
C ASN A 212 -6.50 4.87 -5.02
N ALA A 213 -7.11 5.80 -4.31
CA ALA A 213 -7.61 5.55 -2.96
C ALA A 213 -9.09 5.92 -2.82
N ALA A 214 -9.87 4.97 -2.33
CA ALA A 214 -11.29 5.13 -2.07
C ALA A 214 -11.59 5.01 -0.58
N LEU A 215 -12.37 5.93 -0.05
CA LEU A 215 -12.94 5.89 1.28
C LEU A 215 -14.44 5.58 1.15
N ASN A 216 -14.79 4.34 1.45
CA ASN A 216 -16.13 3.78 1.28
C ASN A 216 -16.96 3.80 2.58
N GLY A 217 -16.43 4.38 3.66
CA GLY A 217 -17.08 4.46 4.97
C GLY A 217 -16.87 5.80 5.66
N HIS A 218 -17.59 6.01 6.76
CA HIS A 218 -17.50 7.25 7.54
C HIS A 218 -16.20 7.32 8.36
N ILE A 219 -15.80 8.55 8.72
CA ILE A 219 -14.71 8.82 9.64
C ILE A 219 -15.32 9.42 10.91
N LEU A 220 -15.33 8.62 11.97
CA LEU A 220 -16.12 8.87 13.17
C LEU A 220 -15.24 9.00 14.43
N GLY A 221 -15.78 9.63 15.47
CA GLY A 221 -15.10 9.84 16.74
C GLY A 221 -13.88 10.74 16.61
N VAL A 222 -12.77 10.39 17.24
CA VAL A 222 -11.51 11.17 17.18
C VAL A 222 -10.55 10.70 16.09
N SER A 223 -11.08 10.15 14.99
CA SER A 223 -10.29 9.52 13.94
C SER A 223 -9.44 10.50 13.12
N ASN A 224 -8.29 10.06 12.65
CA ASN A 224 -7.42 10.82 11.76
C ASN A 224 -7.00 9.95 10.58
N VAL A 225 -7.43 10.30 9.38
CA VAL A 225 -7.09 9.61 8.13
C VAL A 225 -6.26 10.53 7.26
N ALA A 226 -5.01 10.15 7.01
CA ALA A 226 -4.10 10.85 6.11
C ALA A 226 -3.75 9.97 4.91
N LEU A 227 -4.14 10.43 3.72
CA LEU A 227 -3.82 9.85 2.43
C LEU A 227 -2.82 10.78 1.74
N ASN A 228 -1.56 10.36 1.65
CA ASN A 228 -0.52 11.16 1.02
C ASN A 228 0.15 10.33 -0.09
N THR A 229 0.26 10.94 -1.27
CA THR A 229 1.00 10.39 -2.41
C THR A 229 2.12 11.38 -2.76
N TRP A 230 3.31 10.83 -2.96
CA TRP A 230 4.49 11.52 -3.48
C TRP A 230 4.86 10.91 -4.81
N ASP A 231 4.71 11.72 -5.85
CA ASP A 231 4.97 11.37 -7.23
C ASP A 231 6.31 12.02 -7.60
N SER A 232 7.14 11.39 -8.44
CA SER A 232 8.47 11.92 -8.73
C SER A 232 8.77 12.15 -10.21
N PHE A 233 8.93 11.12 -11.03
CA PHE A 233 9.29 11.27 -12.44
C PHE A 233 8.29 10.54 -13.33
N GLY A 234 7.84 11.22 -14.39
CA GLY A 234 6.96 10.63 -15.41
C GLY A 234 5.53 11.12 -15.23
N ASN A 235 4.56 10.60 -15.96
CA ASN A 235 3.22 11.19 -15.98
C ASN A 235 2.28 10.39 -15.08
N ASP A 236 2.07 10.86 -13.86
CA ASP A 236 1.38 10.11 -12.83
C ASP A 236 -0.10 10.47 -12.74
N LEU A 237 -0.94 9.49 -12.38
CA LEU A 237 -2.37 9.68 -12.13
C LEU A 237 -2.69 9.33 -10.68
N THR A 238 -3.06 10.33 -9.87
CA THR A 238 -3.54 10.15 -8.51
C THR A 238 -5.02 10.46 -8.39
N THR A 239 -5.82 9.52 -7.87
CA THR A 239 -7.26 9.69 -7.65
C THR A 239 -7.65 9.40 -6.20
N TYR A 240 -8.33 10.35 -5.56
CA TYR A 240 -8.97 10.18 -4.26
C TYR A 240 -10.50 10.28 -4.38
N GLN A 241 -11.23 9.27 -3.89
CA GLN A 241 -12.70 9.22 -3.93
C GLN A 241 -13.30 8.98 -2.55
N ALA A 242 -14.28 9.79 -2.18
CA ALA A 242 -14.99 9.69 -0.90
C ALA A 242 -16.44 10.18 -1.05
N THR A 243 -17.35 9.28 -1.42
CA THR A 243 -18.76 9.63 -1.70
C THR A 243 -19.68 9.18 -0.57
N GLY A 244 -20.54 10.09 -0.10
CA GLY A 244 -21.44 9.82 1.02
C GLY A 244 -20.71 9.67 2.37
N VAL A 245 -19.54 10.29 2.52
CA VAL A 245 -18.70 10.17 3.71
C VAL A 245 -19.07 11.24 4.74
N HIS A 246 -19.43 10.83 5.95
CA HIS A 246 -19.52 11.71 7.11
C HIS A 246 -18.17 11.79 7.81
N ILE A 247 -17.69 13.01 8.05
CA ILE A 247 -16.55 13.31 8.91
C ILE A 247 -17.10 13.95 10.19
N ASP A 248 -17.06 13.21 11.28
CA ASP A 248 -17.59 13.58 12.61
C ASP A 248 -16.81 14.74 13.26
N ASP A 249 -17.37 15.42 14.26
CA ASP A 249 -16.90 16.72 14.80
C ASP A 249 -15.40 16.75 15.19
N PHE A 250 -14.84 15.62 15.65
CA PHE A 250 -13.45 15.52 16.09
C PHE A 250 -12.56 14.73 15.11
N ALA A 251 -13.13 14.31 13.99
CA ALA A 251 -12.43 13.55 12.98
C ALA A 251 -11.71 14.46 11.98
N THR A 252 -10.67 13.92 11.34
CA THR A 252 -9.94 14.60 10.27
C THR A 252 -9.72 13.66 9.09
N LEU A 253 -10.02 14.14 7.88
CA LEU A 253 -9.55 13.58 6.62
C LEU A 253 -8.53 14.53 5.99
N SER A 254 -7.41 14.00 5.55
CA SER A 254 -6.40 14.73 4.79
C SER A 254 -6.06 13.95 3.52
N MET A 255 -6.20 14.59 2.37
CA MET A 255 -5.84 14.05 1.06
C MET A 255 -4.80 14.96 0.43
N ARG A 256 -3.60 14.43 0.17
CA ARG A 256 -2.47 15.20 -0.35
C ARG A 256 -1.79 14.50 -1.52
N THR A 257 -1.49 15.26 -2.56
CA THR A 257 -0.66 14.83 -3.67
C THR A 257 0.44 15.85 -3.87
N TYR A 258 1.67 15.35 -3.90
CA TYR A 258 2.86 16.14 -4.19
C TYR A 258 3.54 15.53 -5.39
N SER A 259 3.34 16.16 -6.55
CA SER A 259 3.97 15.77 -7.79
C SER A 259 5.21 16.62 -8.04
N TYR A 260 6.18 16.08 -8.79
CA TYR A 260 7.49 16.71 -8.96
C TYR A 260 7.77 17.04 -10.42
N THR A 261 8.06 16.05 -11.26
CA THR A 261 8.30 16.26 -12.69
C THR A 261 7.49 15.28 -13.51
N GLY A 262 6.62 15.78 -14.37
CA GLY A 262 5.65 14.94 -15.06
C GLY A 262 4.56 15.76 -15.70
N LEU A 263 3.81 15.21 -16.65
CA LEU A 263 2.50 15.78 -16.98
C LEU A 263 1.48 15.11 -16.08
N ASP A 264 1.43 15.55 -14.82
CA ASP A 264 0.75 14.82 -13.75
C ASP A 264 -0.74 15.15 -13.70
N GLN A 265 -1.53 14.18 -13.27
CA GLN A 265 -2.96 14.31 -13.05
C GLN A 265 -3.31 13.96 -11.61
N ALA A 266 -4.02 14.86 -10.94
CA ALA A 266 -4.54 14.59 -9.60
C ALA A 266 -6.02 14.97 -9.51
N ASP A 267 -6.86 13.99 -9.18
CA ASP A 267 -8.30 14.13 -9.05
C ASP A 267 -8.77 13.81 -7.63
N VAL A 268 -9.47 14.75 -7.02
CA VAL A 268 -10.16 14.56 -5.74
C VAL A 268 -11.65 14.76 -5.91
N SER A 269 -12.42 13.76 -5.50
CA SER A 269 -13.87 13.84 -5.41
C SER A 269 -14.30 13.48 -3.99
N TRP A 270 -14.87 14.45 -3.29
CA TRP A 270 -15.45 14.24 -1.97
C TRP A 270 -16.89 14.73 -1.93
N GLN A 271 -17.77 13.93 -1.36
CA GLN A 271 -19.14 14.30 -1.06
C GLN A 271 -19.55 13.74 0.31
N GLY A 272 -20.17 14.58 1.14
CA GLY A 272 -20.84 14.10 2.33
C GLY A 272 -21.05 15.19 3.38
N ARG A 273 -21.23 14.77 4.63
CA ARG A 273 -21.41 15.68 5.76
C ARG A 273 -20.05 15.96 6.41
N LEU A 274 -19.76 17.24 6.66
CA LEU A 274 -18.50 17.69 7.25
C LEU A 274 -18.78 18.41 8.57
N ASP A 275 -18.69 17.68 9.67
CA ASP A 275 -18.75 18.27 11.01
C ASP A 275 -17.34 18.43 11.61
N GLY A 276 -16.40 17.57 11.21
CA GLY A 276 -14.97 17.65 11.59
C GLY A 276 -14.13 18.48 10.63
N ARG A 277 -12.97 17.94 10.24
CA ARG A 277 -12.03 18.64 9.34
C ARG A 277 -11.73 17.89 8.07
N LEU A 278 -11.82 18.58 6.93
CA LEU A 278 -11.38 18.11 5.63
C LEU A 278 -10.21 18.98 5.14
N ASN A 279 -9.08 18.34 4.82
CA ASN A 279 -7.92 18.99 4.21
C ASN A 279 -7.64 18.37 2.83
N VAL A 280 -7.57 19.20 1.79
CA VAL A 280 -7.21 18.81 0.43
C VAL A 280 -6.05 19.68 -0.06
N ASN A 281 -4.95 19.06 -0.48
CA ASN A 281 -3.79 19.77 -1.00
C ASN A 281 -3.25 19.05 -2.23
N LEU A 282 -3.37 19.67 -3.40
CA LEU A 282 -2.84 19.16 -4.66
C LEU A 282 -1.74 20.11 -5.15
N ALA A 283 -0.57 19.57 -5.51
CA ALA A 283 0.56 20.31 -6.05
C ALA A 283 1.15 19.57 -7.24
N GLY A 284 1.18 20.20 -8.43
CA GLY A 284 1.57 19.57 -9.70
C GLY A 284 3.08 19.51 -9.92
N GLY A 285 3.81 20.59 -9.64
CA GLY A 285 5.27 20.57 -9.66
C GLY A 285 5.86 21.32 -10.85
N TRP A 286 6.84 20.74 -11.55
CA TRP A 286 7.73 21.52 -12.43
C TRP A 286 7.27 21.60 -13.88
N MET A 287 6.28 20.80 -14.25
CA MET A 287 5.82 20.58 -15.61
C MET A 287 4.33 20.94 -15.70
N SER A 288 3.69 20.74 -16.85
CA SER A 288 2.28 21.11 -17.05
C SER A 288 1.34 20.04 -16.53
N ASP A 289 0.56 20.37 -15.51
CA ASP A 289 -0.26 19.43 -14.76
C ASP A 289 -1.76 19.69 -14.92
N THR A 290 -2.57 18.66 -14.62
CA THR A 290 -4.03 18.79 -14.53
C THR A 290 -4.48 18.38 -13.13
N LEU A 291 -4.85 19.36 -12.32
CA LEU A 291 -5.21 19.15 -10.92
C LEU A 291 -6.66 19.55 -10.70
N SER A 292 -7.43 18.70 -10.04
CA SER A 292 -8.87 18.88 -9.89
C SER A 292 -9.34 18.41 -8.53
N ALA A 293 -10.05 19.28 -7.81
CA ALA A 293 -10.74 18.95 -6.58
C ALA A 293 -12.20 19.40 -6.67
N ASN A 294 -13.14 18.44 -6.54
CA ASN A 294 -14.57 18.66 -6.51
C ASN A 294 -15.12 18.23 -5.15
N LEU A 295 -15.54 19.21 -4.35
CA LEU A 295 -15.92 19.02 -2.96
C LEU A 295 -17.40 19.42 -2.79
N ASN A 296 -18.26 18.45 -2.48
CA ASN A 296 -19.70 18.66 -2.30
C ASN A 296 -20.08 18.45 -0.82
N VAL A 297 -20.26 19.56 -0.12
CA VAL A 297 -20.61 19.61 1.30
C VAL A 297 -22.12 19.62 1.45
N ASN A 298 -22.66 18.52 2.00
CA ASN A 298 -24.09 18.36 2.25
C ASN A 298 -24.59 19.35 3.31
N GLU A 299 -25.90 19.61 3.32
CA GLU A 299 -26.59 20.37 4.37
C GLU A 299 -26.22 19.96 5.82
N ASN A 300 -26.28 20.92 6.73
CA ASN A 300 -25.98 20.78 8.16
C ASN A 300 -24.53 20.36 8.48
N SER A 301 -23.59 20.75 7.64
CA SER A 301 -22.15 20.58 7.87
C SER A 301 -21.57 21.78 8.61
N ASP A 302 -21.10 21.62 9.84
CA ASP A 302 -20.59 22.71 10.69
C ASP A 302 -19.07 22.65 10.92
N GLY A 303 -18.35 21.85 10.14
CA GLY A 303 -16.91 21.63 10.26
C GLY A 303 -16.01 22.67 9.58
N ASP A 304 -14.73 22.29 9.45
CA ASP A 304 -13.69 23.08 8.79
C ASP A 304 -13.27 22.47 7.46
N LEU A 305 -13.26 23.28 6.40
CA LEU A 305 -12.74 22.91 5.08
C LEU A 305 -11.50 23.73 4.70
N PHE A 306 -10.38 23.04 4.47
CA PHE A 306 -9.14 23.61 3.94
C PHE A 306 -8.82 22.95 2.60
N ALA A 307 -8.79 23.73 1.52
CA ALA A 307 -8.52 23.21 0.18
C ALA A 307 -7.53 24.11 -0.58
N SER A 308 -6.54 23.50 -1.22
CA SER A 308 -5.60 24.21 -2.09
C SER A 308 -5.23 23.38 -3.31
N VAL A 309 -5.21 24.02 -4.47
CA VAL A 309 -4.70 23.44 -5.72
C VAL A 309 -3.62 24.38 -6.28
N ILE A 310 -2.40 23.86 -6.49
CA ILE A 310 -1.22 24.66 -6.82
C ILE A 310 -0.53 24.10 -8.06
N GLY A 311 -0.41 24.92 -9.10
CA GLY A 311 0.22 24.59 -10.38
C GLY A 311 1.75 24.55 -10.34
N TRP A 312 2.36 25.69 -10.01
CA TRP A 312 3.80 25.97 -9.83
C TRP A 312 4.50 26.65 -11.04
N TRP A 313 5.23 25.95 -11.92
CA TRP A 313 6.19 26.61 -12.84
C TRP A 313 5.79 26.65 -14.32
N GLN A 314 4.91 25.76 -14.76
CA GLN A 314 4.48 25.64 -16.16
C GLN A 314 2.99 25.97 -16.28
N PRO A 315 2.45 26.08 -17.49
CA PRO A 315 1.01 26.29 -17.65
C PRO A 315 0.25 25.03 -17.21
N ASP A 316 -0.68 25.21 -16.28
CA ASP A 316 -1.46 24.13 -15.68
C ASP A 316 -2.97 24.27 -15.95
N VAL A 317 -3.70 23.19 -15.77
CA VAL A 317 -5.17 23.17 -15.72
C VAL A 317 -5.60 22.88 -14.29
N LEU A 318 -6.07 23.91 -13.59
CA LEU A 318 -6.35 23.86 -12.17
C LEU A 318 -7.83 24.04 -11.91
N THR A 319 -8.44 23.06 -11.24
CA THR A 319 -9.85 23.08 -10.86
C THR A 319 -10.03 22.93 -9.37
N LEU A 320 -10.74 23.86 -8.73
CA LEU A 320 -11.21 23.71 -7.35
C LEU A 320 -12.66 24.17 -7.26
N ASN A 321 -13.57 23.22 -7.20
CA ASN A 321 -14.99 23.47 -7.05
C ASN A 321 -15.46 23.05 -5.67
N ILE A 322 -16.12 23.98 -4.97
CA ILE A 322 -16.70 23.75 -3.65
C ILE A 322 -18.19 24.11 -3.73
N TYR A 323 -19.03 23.10 -3.55
CA TYR A 323 -20.48 23.22 -3.51
C TYR A 323 -20.93 23.04 -2.07
N GLU A 324 -21.61 24.06 -1.53
CA GLU A 324 -22.20 24.05 -0.20
C GLU A 324 -23.71 24.30 -0.36
N GLU A 325 -24.55 23.48 0.29
CA GLU A 325 -26.00 23.63 0.16
C GLU A 325 -26.57 24.76 1.03
N ASP A 326 -25.93 25.08 2.17
CA ASP A 326 -26.46 26.03 3.17
C ASP A 326 -25.44 27.04 3.75
N PHE A 327 -24.16 26.98 3.33
CA PHE A 327 -23.06 27.83 3.82
C PHE A 327 -22.88 27.79 5.35
N SER A 328 -23.03 26.61 5.97
CA SER A 328 -22.96 26.43 7.43
C SER A 328 -21.59 26.08 8.00
N LEU A 329 -20.55 25.96 7.16
CA LEU A 329 -19.19 25.63 7.61
C LEU A 329 -18.66 26.64 8.64
N ASN A 330 -18.02 26.14 9.70
CA ASN A 330 -17.35 26.97 10.69
C ASN A 330 -16.13 27.70 10.09
N SER A 331 -15.40 27.03 9.20
CA SER A 331 -14.29 27.63 8.49
C SER A 331 -14.19 27.13 7.06
N LEU A 332 -13.99 28.05 6.13
CA LEU A 332 -13.67 27.75 4.73
C LEU A 332 -12.43 28.53 4.32
N VAL A 333 -11.36 27.81 4.01
CA VAL A 333 -10.15 28.37 3.42
C VAL A 333 -9.85 27.60 2.14
N ALA A 334 -10.14 28.22 1.01
CA ALA A 334 -10.01 27.60 -0.29
C ALA A 334 -9.28 28.52 -1.28
N TYR A 335 -8.25 28.00 -1.95
CA TYR A 335 -7.58 28.74 -3.00
C TYR A 335 -7.00 27.90 -4.14
N VAL A 336 -6.89 28.52 -5.30
CA VAL A 336 -6.11 28.03 -6.45
C VAL A 336 -4.98 29.01 -6.72
N ASP A 337 -3.76 28.50 -6.88
CA ASP A 337 -2.59 29.30 -7.22
C ASP A 337 -1.91 28.70 -8.45
N GLY A 338 -1.90 29.44 -9.56
CA GLY A 338 -1.18 29.05 -10.78
C GLY A 338 0.33 28.91 -10.58
N GLY A 339 0.88 29.63 -9.59
CA GLY A 339 2.31 29.66 -9.31
C GLY A 339 3.00 30.80 -10.05
N TRP A 340 4.20 30.56 -10.57
CA TRP A 340 5.08 31.57 -11.13
C TRP A 340 5.35 31.36 -12.62
N PHE A 341 5.49 32.48 -13.33
CA PHE A 341 6.06 32.59 -14.68
C PHE A 341 5.20 32.15 -15.88
N THR A 342 4.02 31.58 -15.65
CA THR A 342 3.13 31.08 -16.72
C THR A 342 1.69 31.59 -16.59
N THR A 343 0.85 31.20 -17.54
CA THR A 343 -0.59 31.54 -17.57
C THR A 343 -1.36 30.24 -17.44
N ASP A 344 -2.21 30.17 -16.42
CA ASP A 344 -2.86 28.94 -16.00
C ASP A 344 -4.34 28.95 -16.38
N THR A 345 -4.88 27.78 -16.68
CA THR A 345 -6.32 27.63 -16.87
C THR A 345 -6.96 27.29 -15.54
N ILE A 346 -7.51 28.31 -14.87
CA ILE A 346 -8.15 28.16 -13.57
C ILE A 346 -9.68 28.09 -13.73
N ASN A 347 -10.29 27.03 -13.17
CA ASN A 347 -11.74 26.88 -13.03
C ASN A 347 -12.10 26.71 -11.55
N ALA A 348 -12.81 27.66 -10.97
CA ALA A 348 -13.16 27.62 -9.56
C ALA A 348 -14.54 28.20 -9.27
N THR A 349 -15.18 27.70 -8.21
CA THR A 349 -16.45 28.26 -7.69
C THR A 349 -16.24 29.62 -7.01
N GLY A 350 -17.31 30.39 -6.85
CA GLY A 350 -17.23 31.78 -6.34
C GLY A 350 -16.73 31.93 -4.89
N ASN A 351 -16.68 30.84 -4.12
CA ASN A 351 -16.15 30.77 -2.75
C ASN A 351 -14.65 30.41 -2.69
N VAL A 352 -13.97 30.32 -3.84
CA VAL A 352 -12.55 29.97 -3.94
C VAL A 352 -11.74 31.19 -4.37
N SER A 353 -10.68 31.50 -3.63
CA SER A 353 -9.75 32.57 -4.02
C SER A 353 -8.82 32.08 -5.14
N THR A 354 -8.55 32.91 -6.14
CA THR A 354 -7.62 32.57 -7.23
C THR A 354 -6.43 33.53 -7.24
N PHE A 355 -5.24 32.98 -7.52
CA PHE A 355 -3.98 33.71 -7.59
C PHE A 355 -3.22 33.31 -8.86
N ASN A 356 -2.43 34.26 -9.40
CA ASN A 356 -1.54 34.05 -10.55
C ASN A 356 -2.23 33.35 -11.75
N THR A 357 -3.34 33.92 -12.20
CA THR A 357 -4.10 33.44 -13.37
C THR A 357 -3.38 33.71 -14.68
#